data_AF-M7SWZ1-F1
#
_entry.id   AF-M7SWZ1-F1
#
_cell.length_a   1.000
_cell.length_b   1.000
_cell.length_c   1.000
_cell.angle_alpha   90.00
_cell.angle_beta   90.00
_cell.angle_gamma   90.00
#
_symmetry.space_group_name_H-M   'P 1'
#
loop_
_entity.id
_entity.type
_entity.pdbx_description
1 polymer ?
#
loop_
_entity_poly.entity_id
_entity_poly.type
_entity_poly.pdbx_seq_one_letter_code
_entity_poly.pdbx_strand_id
1 'polypeptide(L)'
;MLDHSKRLETIRLNCERFSYPEVVSLTEAAHELSTSIQAEIAARPTAYFSLIPAQCLAYSAVMKVLSIYTAEAPDDSLGVPSMEGRAWTGDDVSLQMTCIESRKAMSEQIHDFAKDLLSFISCDGQMVKTSPFVLDAVYSAATVFLAAWKDGGDQSAEESFATTKKLLVRLSGRWRLGAEYLKALDHHEMNAMIGQNFASSQAVPILPSSSMVTIPTIVC
;
A
#
# COMPACT_ATOMS: atom_id res chain seq x y z
N MET A 1 -20.58 6.77 12.74
CA MET A 1 -19.24 6.26 13.08
C MET A 1 -19.23 5.25 14.23
N LEU A 2 -19.81 5.56 15.41
CA LEU A 2 -19.86 4.63 16.56
C LEU A 2 -20.55 3.29 16.26
N ASP A 3 -21.54 3.28 15.37
CA ASP A 3 -22.32 2.08 15.04
C ASP A 3 -21.55 1.11 14.11
N HIS A 4 -20.77 1.64 13.17
CA HIS A 4 -19.92 0.83 12.29
C HIS A 4 -18.75 0.19 13.06
N SER A 5 -18.15 0.90 14.01
CA SER A 5 -17.09 0.34 14.87
C SER A 5 -17.61 -0.81 15.75
N LYS A 6 -18.78 -0.66 16.38
CA LYS A 6 -19.41 -1.73 17.16
C LYS A 6 -19.80 -2.92 16.27
N ARG A 7 -20.27 -2.65 15.05
CA ARG A 7 -20.60 -3.69 14.08
C ARG A 7 -19.35 -4.44 13.59
N LEU A 8 -18.25 -3.75 13.33
CA LEU A 8 -16.95 -4.37 13.04
C LEU A 8 -16.43 -5.20 14.21
N GLU A 9 -16.59 -4.73 15.44
CA GLU A 9 -16.27 -5.52 16.65
C GLU A 9 -17.18 -6.74 16.80
N THR A 10 -18.46 -6.62 16.43
CA THR A 10 -19.41 -7.74 16.45
C THR A 10 -19.08 -8.77 15.36
N ILE A 11 -18.75 -8.32 14.14
CA ILE A 11 -18.26 -9.18 13.05
C ILE A 11 -16.95 -9.86 13.45
N ARG A 12 -16.05 -9.13 14.12
CA ARG A 12 -14.78 -9.62 14.69
C ARG A 12 -15.00 -10.69 15.76
N LEU A 13 -15.95 -10.49 16.67
CA LEU A 13 -16.29 -11.42 17.75
C LEU A 13 -17.06 -12.65 17.23
N ASN A 14 -17.92 -12.46 16.22
CA ASN A 14 -18.77 -13.52 15.68
C ASN A 14 -18.11 -14.31 14.56
N CYS A 15 -16.91 -13.90 14.11
CA CYS A 15 -16.25 -14.57 12.99
C CYS A 15 -17.15 -14.54 11.71
N GLU A 16 -18.03 -13.54 11.63
CA GLU A 16 -18.97 -13.38 10.52
C GLU A 16 -18.20 -12.88 9.29
N ARG A 17 -18.60 -13.39 8.12
CA ARG A 17 -17.98 -13.01 6.85
C ARG A 17 -18.15 -11.51 6.66
N PHE A 18 -17.07 -10.85 6.30
CA PHE A 18 -17.17 -9.51 5.78
C PHE A 18 -17.96 -9.51 4.47
N SER A 19 -18.84 -8.53 4.31
CA SER A 19 -19.76 -8.47 3.19
C SER A 19 -19.04 -7.94 1.96
N TYR A 20 -18.73 -8.81 0.99
CA TYR A 20 -18.25 -8.43 -0.35
C TYR A 20 -18.96 -7.18 -0.92
N PRO A 21 -20.31 -7.08 -0.91
CA PRO A 21 -20.99 -5.91 -1.46
C PRO A 21 -20.72 -4.61 -0.68
N GLU A 22 -20.36 -4.68 0.61
CA GLU A 22 -20.00 -3.49 1.40
C GLU A 22 -18.64 -2.94 0.99
N VAL A 23 -17.66 -3.83 0.73
CA VAL A 23 -16.32 -3.43 0.24
C VAL A 23 -16.44 -2.78 -1.13
N VAL A 24 -17.15 -3.43 -2.05
CA VAL A 24 -17.40 -2.92 -3.40
C VAL A 24 -18.09 -1.56 -3.34
N SER A 25 -19.20 -1.46 -2.62
CA SER A 25 -19.96 -0.21 -2.49
C SER A 25 -19.13 0.93 -1.92
N LEU A 26 -18.27 0.66 -0.92
CA LEU A 26 -17.41 1.69 -0.34
C LEU A 26 -16.30 2.12 -1.30
N THR A 27 -15.68 1.18 -2.01
CA THR A 27 -14.66 1.49 -3.02
C THR A 27 -15.24 2.29 -4.19
N GLU A 28 -16.44 1.95 -4.65
CA GLU A 28 -17.18 2.69 -5.68
C GLU A 28 -17.50 4.11 -5.21
N ALA A 29 -18.10 4.27 -4.02
CA ALA A 29 -18.46 5.57 -3.49
C ALA A 29 -17.24 6.50 -3.30
N ALA A 30 -16.12 5.94 -2.87
CA ALA A 30 -14.89 6.72 -2.73
C ALA A 30 -14.25 7.06 -4.07
N HIS A 31 -14.36 6.18 -5.07
CA HIS A 31 -13.94 6.48 -6.44
C HIS A 31 -14.79 7.61 -7.03
N GLU A 32 -16.11 7.52 -6.93
CA GLU A 32 -17.04 8.57 -7.36
C GLU A 32 -16.74 9.92 -6.70
N LEU A 33 -16.49 9.92 -5.38
CA LEU A 33 -16.10 11.12 -4.65
C LEU A 33 -14.76 11.68 -5.16
N SER A 34 -13.75 10.83 -5.38
CA SER A 34 -12.45 11.25 -5.91
C SER A 34 -12.60 11.90 -7.30
N THR A 35 -13.34 11.26 -8.20
CA THR A 35 -13.62 11.78 -9.54
C THR A 35 -14.40 13.10 -9.48
N SER A 36 -15.40 13.22 -8.60
CA SER A 36 -16.15 14.45 -8.40
C SER A 36 -15.26 15.59 -7.87
N ILE A 37 -14.35 15.29 -6.93
CA ILE A 37 -13.40 16.28 -6.41
C ILE A 37 -12.43 16.72 -7.50
N GLN A 38 -11.91 15.79 -8.31
CA GLN A 38 -11.03 16.12 -9.43
C GLN A 38 -11.72 17.00 -10.48
N ALA A 39 -12.98 16.71 -10.82
CA ALA A 39 -13.77 17.55 -11.72
C ALA A 39 -13.96 18.97 -11.16
N GLU A 40 -14.24 19.09 -9.85
CA GLU A 40 -14.35 20.38 -9.17
C GLU A 40 -13.02 21.15 -9.12
N ILE A 41 -11.90 20.46 -8.89
CA ILE A 41 -10.56 21.06 -8.95
C ILE A 41 -10.28 21.59 -10.37
N ALA A 42 -10.60 20.82 -11.40
CA ALA A 42 -10.42 21.22 -12.79
C ALA A 42 -11.29 22.44 -13.15
N ALA A 43 -12.54 22.47 -12.69
CA ALA A 43 -13.45 23.59 -12.88
C ALA A 43 -13.03 24.84 -12.07
N ARG A 44 -12.46 24.65 -10.87
CA ARG A 44 -12.11 25.72 -9.93
C ARG A 44 -10.73 25.46 -9.29
N PRO A 45 -9.62 25.74 -9.99
CA PRO A 45 -8.26 25.50 -9.47
C PRO A 45 -7.95 26.26 -8.17
N THR A 46 -8.60 27.38 -7.91
CA THR A 46 -8.46 28.15 -6.67
C THR A 46 -8.97 27.41 -5.43
N ALA A 47 -9.86 26.43 -5.61
CA ALA A 47 -10.39 25.58 -4.54
C ALA A 47 -9.50 24.38 -4.21
N TYR A 48 -8.37 24.19 -4.92
CA TYR A 48 -7.49 23.02 -4.78
C TYR A 48 -7.19 22.69 -3.31
N PHE A 49 -6.59 23.62 -2.57
CA PHE A 49 -6.22 23.40 -1.16
C PHE A 49 -7.42 23.21 -0.21
N SER A 50 -8.61 23.70 -0.58
CA SER A 50 -9.83 23.44 0.20
C SER A 50 -10.44 22.06 -0.04
N LEU A 51 -10.15 21.43 -1.19
CA LEU A 51 -10.70 20.14 -1.58
C LEU A 51 -9.76 18.96 -1.28
N ILE A 52 -8.43 19.20 -1.23
CA ILE A 52 -7.43 18.19 -0.84
C ILE A 52 -7.80 17.43 0.45
N PRO A 53 -8.25 18.07 1.55
CA PRO A 53 -8.62 17.35 2.77
C PRO A 53 -9.64 16.23 2.53
N ALA A 54 -10.70 16.53 1.77
CA ALA A 54 -11.76 15.57 1.48
C ALA A 54 -11.25 14.42 0.60
N GLN A 55 -10.40 14.74 -0.38
CA GLN A 55 -9.80 13.74 -1.26
C GLN A 55 -8.88 12.79 -0.47
N CYS A 56 -8.01 13.33 0.39
CA CYS A 56 -7.11 12.51 1.19
C CYS A 56 -7.87 11.65 2.21
N LEU A 57 -8.96 12.15 2.79
CA LEU A 57 -9.82 11.34 3.66
C LEU A 57 -10.47 10.17 2.91
N ALA A 58 -10.92 10.40 1.66
CA ALA A 58 -11.46 9.33 0.82
C ALA A 58 -10.39 8.27 0.52
N TYR A 59 -9.17 8.71 0.13
CA TYR A 59 -8.04 7.82 -0.11
C TYR A 59 -7.69 6.98 1.13
N SER A 60 -7.50 7.64 2.28
CA SER A 60 -7.21 6.96 3.55
C SER A 60 -8.28 5.94 3.92
N ALA A 61 -9.56 6.29 3.78
CA ALA A 61 -10.67 5.39 4.09
C ALA A 61 -10.64 4.13 3.20
N VAL A 62 -10.47 4.29 1.88
CA VAL A 62 -10.38 3.16 0.95
C VAL A 62 -9.17 2.29 1.27
N MET A 63 -8.00 2.90 1.42
CA MET A 63 -6.76 2.17 1.72
C MET A 63 -6.90 1.37 3.00
N LYS A 64 -7.53 1.94 4.03
CA LYS A 64 -7.79 1.25 5.30
C LYS A 64 -8.73 0.07 5.12
N VAL A 65 -9.84 0.23 4.41
CA VAL A 65 -10.78 -0.85 4.16
C VAL A 65 -10.13 -1.97 3.36
N LEU A 66 -9.45 -1.65 2.26
CA LEU A 66 -8.74 -2.64 1.45
C LEU A 66 -7.68 -3.37 2.28
N SER A 67 -6.96 -2.66 3.17
CA SER A 67 -5.92 -3.27 4.01
C SER A 67 -6.45 -4.38 4.93
N ILE A 68 -7.71 -4.29 5.37
CA ILE A 68 -8.36 -5.31 6.21
C ILE A 68 -8.47 -6.64 5.45
N TYR A 69 -8.61 -6.58 4.13
CA TYR A 69 -8.81 -7.74 3.25
C TYR A 69 -7.54 -8.25 2.58
N THR A 70 -6.43 -7.53 2.66
CA THR A 70 -5.19 -7.88 1.95
C THR A 70 -4.19 -8.63 2.82
N ALA A 71 -4.55 -9.04 4.04
CA ALA A 71 -3.63 -9.46 5.10
C ALA A 71 -2.48 -10.40 4.63
N GLU A 72 -1.27 -9.86 4.58
CA GLU A 72 -0.06 -10.57 4.99
C GLU A 72 0.19 -10.18 6.45
N ALA A 73 -0.12 -11.08 7.39
CA ALA A 73 0.04 -11.01 8.85
C ALA A 73 -0.47 -9.73 9.57
N PRO A 74 -1.26 -9.87 10.67
CA PRO A 74 -1.62 -8.70 11.46
C PRO A 74 -0.36 -8.08 12.07
N ASP A 75 -0.11 -6.81 11.74
CA ASP A 75 0.58 -5.92 12.66
C ASP A 75 -0.27 -5.87 13.94
N ASP A 76 0.33 -6.23 15.07
CA ASP A 76 -0.29 -6.40 16.39
C ASP A 76 -0.95 -5.08 16.89
N SER A 77 -0.74 -3.99 16.16
CA SER A 77 -1.27 -2.65 16.41
C SER A 77 -2.78 -2.50 16.20
N LEU A 78 -3.45 -3.39 15.45
CA LEU A 78 -4.90 -3.33 15.22
C LEU A 78 -5.71 -4.32 16.07
N GLY A 79 -5.04 -5.20 16.83
CA GLY A 79 -5.69 -6.23 17.64
C GLY A 79 -6.60 -7.18 16.83
N VAL A 80 -6.56 -7.15 15.50
CA VAL A 80 -7.34 -8.06 14.66
C VAL A 80 -6.81 -9.47 14.92
N PRO A 81 -7.63 -10.40 15.42
CA PRO A 81 -7.15 -11.75 15.71
C PRO A 81 -6.59 -12.35 14.42
N SER A 82 -5.39 -12.91 14.52
CA SER A 82 -4.78 -13.70 13.45
C SER A 82 -5.84 -14.70 12.97
N MET A 83 -6.10 -14.76 11.66
CA MET A 83 -6.98 -15.75 11.03
C MET A 83 -6.39 -17.18 11.08
N GLU A 84 -5.44 -17.42 11.99
CA GLU A 84 -4.86 -18.72 12.29
C GLU A 84 -5.96 -19.68 12.77
N GLY A 85 -6.30 -20.63 11.90
CA GLY A 85 -7.24 -21.72 12.19
C GLY A 85 -8.49 -21.76 11.30
N ARG A 86 -8.71 -20.79 10.41
CA ARG A 86 -9.81 -20.83 9.43
C ARG A 86 -9.30 -21.25 8.04
N ALA A 87 -9.92 -22.27 7.44
CA ALA A 87 -9.68 -22.63 6.06
C ALA A 87 -10.22 -21.54 5.13
N TRP A 88 -9.34 -20.94 4.34
CA TRP A 88 -9.70 -19.95 3.32
C TRP A 88 -10.58 -20.63 2.27
N THR A 89 -11.73 -20.03 1.97
CA THR A 89 -12.57 -20.47 0.85
C THR A 89 -12.03 -19.87 -0.47
N GLY A 90 -12.39 -20.48 -1.60
CA GLY A 90 -12.00 -19.92 -2.92
C GLY A 90 -12.49 -18.49 -3.13
N ASP A 91 -13.67 -18.16 -2.58
CA ASP A 91 -14.23 -16.81 -2.61
C ASP A 91 -13.38 -15.83 -1.78
N ASP A 92 -12.85 -16.24 -0.63
CA ASP A 92 -11.99 -15.41 0.22
C ASP A 92 -10.67 -15.04 -0.48
N VAL A 93 -10.06 -16.01 -1.19
CA VAL A 93 -8.85 -15.77 -1.99
C VAL A 93 -9.15 -14.80 -3.14
N SER A 94 -10.28 -14.98 -3.83
CA SER A 94 -10.67 -14.07 -4.92
C SER A 94 -10.91 -12.62 -4.45
N LEU A 95 -11.51 -12.46 -3.25
CA LEU A 95 -11.70 -11.16 -2.62
C LEU A 95 -10.36 -10.54 -2.22
N GLN A 96 -9.46 -11.32 -1.61
CA GLN A 96 -8.13 -10.83 -1.25
C GLN A 96 -7.38 -10.32 -2.48
N MET A 97 -7.36 -11.08 -3.58
CA MET A 97 -6.71 -10.67 -4.82
C MET A 97 -7.31 -9.38 -5.38
N THR A 98 -8.65 -9.30 -5.42
CA THR A 98 -9.37 -8.09 -5.87
C THR A 98 -8.99 -6.87 -5.00
N CYS A 99 -8.90 -7.05 -3.68
CA CYS A 99 -8.51 -5.99 -2.76
C CYS A 99 -7.03 -5.59 -2.92
N ILE A 100 -6.12 -6.53 -3.20
CA ILE A 100 -4.71 -6.24 -3.48
C ILE A 100 -4.60 -5.39 -4.76
N GLU A 101 -5.29 -5.79 -5.83
CA GLU A 101 -5.30 -5.06 -7.10
C GLU A 101 -5.90 -3.66 -6.94
N SER A 102 -7.03 -3.55 -6.25
CA SER A 102 -7.68 -2.26 -5.95
C SER A 102 -6.79 -1.35 -5.12
N ARG A 103 -6.03 -1.93 -4.18
CA ARG A 103 -5.11 -1.18 -3.32
C ARG A 103 -3.91 -0.67 -4.10
N LYS A 104 -3.38 -1.45 -5.05
CA LYS A 104 -2.36 -0.99 -6.00
C LYS A 104 -2.88 0.15 -6.86
N ALA A 105 -4.06 -0.01 -7.46
CA ALA A 105 -4.68 1.02 -8.29
C ALA A 105 -4.93 2.33 -7.53
N MET A 106 -5.36 2.25 -6.26
CA MET A 106 -5.53 3.42 -5.40
C MET A 106 -4.19 4.08 -5.04
N SER A 107 -3.15 3.30 -4.77
CA SER A 107 -1.80 3.83 -4.55
C SER A 107 -1.26 4.62 -5.74
N GLU A 108 -1.53 4.17 -6.97
CA GLU A 108 -1.17 4.92 -8.19
C GLU A 108 -1.88 6.28 -8.26
N GLN A 109 -3.18 6.33 -7.94
CA GLN A 109 -3.91 7.61 -7.88
C GLN A 109 -3.33 8.56 -6.82
N ILE A 110 -2.92 8.03 -5.67
CA ILE A 110 -2.26 8.79 -4.61
C ILE A 110 -0.87 9.26 -5.06
N HIS A 111 -0.15 8.45 -5.83
CA HIS A 111 1.16 8.81 -6.39
C HIS A 111 1.06 9.95 -7.40
N ASP A 112 0.10 9.91 -8.33
CA ASP A 112 -0.15 11.02 -9.26
C ASP A 112 -0.51 12.30 -8.50
N PHE A 113 -1.42 12.19 -7.52
CA PHE A 113 -1.72 13.28 -6.61
C PHE A 113 -0.48 13.81 -5.88
N ALA A 114 0.43 12.94 -5.44
CA ALA A 114 1.65 13.32 -4.75
C ALA A 114 2.61 14.10 -5.65
N LYS A 115 2.72 13.71 -6.93
CA LYS A 115 3.51 14.42 -7.95
C LYS A 115 2.95 15.82 -8.19
N ASP A 116 1.64 15.93 -8.36
CA ASP A 116 0.96 17.20 -8.55
C ASP A 116 1.16 18.10 -7.33
N LEU A 117 0.92 17.58 -6.13
CA LEU A 117 1.07 18.35 -4.90
C LEU A 117 2.51 18.82 -4.69
N LEU A 118 3.52 17.98 -4.96
CA LEU A 118 4.93 18.37 -4.93
C LEU A 118 5.21 19.57 -5.83
N SER A 119 4.62 19.60 -7.03
CA SER A 119 4.76 20.74 -7.94
C SER A 119 4.17 22.03 -7.34
N PHE A 120 3.03 21.94 -6.65
CA PHE A 120 2.36 23.09 -6.02
C PHE A 120 3.07 23.61 -4.76
N ILE A 121 3.65 22.73 -3.94
CA ILE A 121 4.28 23.10 -2.65
C ILE A 121 5.78 23.39 -2.76
N SER A 122 6.26 23.61 -3.99
CA SER A 122 7.65 24.01 -4.25
C SER A 122 8.02 25.33 -3.56
N CYS A 123 7.04 26.18 -3.23
CA CYS A 123 7.22 27.37 -2.39
C CYS A 123 6.56 27.21 -1.01
N ASP A 124 7.22 27.67 0.05
CA ASP A 124 6.76 27.53 1.44
C ASP A 124 5.37 28.13 1.71
N GLY A 125 4.98 29.19 0.99
CA GLY A 125 3.67 29.82 1.15
C GLY A 125 2.48 28.91 0.83
N GLN A 126 2.64 27.95 -0.10
CA GLN A 126 1.58 26.99 -0.43
C GLN A 126 1.59 25.79 0.51
N MET A 127 2.76 25.43 1.06
CA MET A 127 2.89 24.37 2.06
C MET A 127 2.03 24.64 3.30
N VAL A 128 1.83 25.91 3.67
CA VAL A 128 0.97 26.32 4.80
C VAL A 128 -0.51 26.01 4.56
N LYS A 129 -0.93 25.89 3.29
CA LYS A 129 -2.32 25.56 2.92
C LYS A 129 -2.57 24.06 2.85
N THR A 130 -1.52 23.24 2.82
CA THR A 130 -1.64 21.78 2.77
C THR A 130 -2.14 21.24 4.10
N SER A 131 -3.19 20.43 4.03
CA SER A 131 -3.79 19.78 5.20
C SER A 131 -2.98 18.56 5.67
N PRO A 132 -2.96 18.25 6.97
CA PRO A 132 -2.26 17.07 7.50
C PRO A 132 -2.85 15.73 7.02
N PHE A 133 -4.10 15.69 6.52
CA PHE A 133 -4.71 14.45 6.01
C PHE A 133 -3.95 13.84 4.82
N VAL A 134 -3.15 14.64 4.10
CA VAL A 134 -2.27 14.16 3.03
C VAL A 134 -1.30 13.09 3.54
N LEU A 135 -0.84 13.21 4.78
CA LEU A 135 0.20 12.34 5.32
C LEU A 135 -0.22 10.87 5.34
N ASP A 136 -1.44 10.60 5.79
CA ASP A 136 -1.93 9.23 5.96
C ASP A 136 -2.18 8.53 4.62
N ALA A 137 -2.76 9.26 3.65
CA ALA A 137 -2.94 8.75 2.29
C ALA A 137 -1.59 8.44 1.62
N VAL A 138 -0.64 9.38 1.68
CA VAL A 138 0.68 9.22 1.05
C VAL A 138 1.51 8.12 1.74
N TYR A 139 1.47 8.04 3.07
CA TYR A 139 2.12 6.96 3.80
C TYR A 139 1.52 5.59 3.43
N SER A 140 0.19 5.50 3.37
CA SER A 140 -0.49 4.27 2.97
C SER A 140 -0.08 3.81 1.57
N ALA A 141 0.01 4.72 0.60
CA ALA A 141 0.50 4.41 -0.75
C ALA A 141 1.98 3.99 -0.75
N ALA A 142 2.84 4.71 -0.01
CA ALA A 142 4.26 4.39 0.11
C ALA A 142 4.50 2.97 0.64
N THR A 143 3.72 2.51 1.63
CA THR A 143 3.84 1.14 2.13
C THR A 143 3.48 0.08 1.08
N VAL A 144 2.54 0.37 0.18
CA VAL A 144 2.17 -0.54 -0.92
C VAL A 144 3.26 -0.62 -1.96
N PHE A 145 3.84 0.51 -2.35
CA PHE A 145 4.96 0.53 -3.29
C PHE A 145 6.19 -0.16 -2.72
N LEU A 146 6.49 0.05 -1.43
CA LEU A 146 7.58 -0.63 -0.76
C LEU A 146 7.39 -2.15 -0.73
N ALA A 147 6.17 -2.62 -0.44
CA ALA A 147 5.85 -4.04 -0.50
C ALA A 147 6.00 -4.59 -1.93
N ALA A 148 5.45 -3.91 -2.94
CA ALA A 148 5.54 -4.33 -4.33
C ALA A 148 7.00 -4.39 -4.83
N TRP A 149 7.83 -3.41 -4.45
CA TRP A 149 9.26 -3.42 -4.75
C TRP A 149 9.99 -4.57 -4.05
N LYS A 150 9.68 -4.83 -2.78
CA LYS A 150 10.26 -5.94 -1.99
C LYS A 150 9.95 -7.31 -2.60
N ASP A 151 8.69 -7.53 -3.00
CA ASP A 151 8.20 -8.86 -3.42
C ASP A 151 8.52 -9.16 -4.89
N GLY A 152 8.48 -8.14 -5.75
CA GLY A 152 8.62 -8.29 -7.20
C GLY A 152 9.90 -7.74 -7.81
N GLY A 153 10.68 -6.94 -7.08
CA GLY A 153 11.80 -6.18 -7.64
C GLY A 153 11.36 -5.16 -8.69
N ASP A 154 10.11 -4.68 -8.61
CA ASP A 154 9.53 -3.78 -9.60
C ASP A 154 10.14 -2.37 -9.50
N GLN A 155 10.90 -1.98 -10.52
CA GLN A 155 11.55 -0.68 -10.60
C GLN A 155 10.54 0.49 -10.61
N SER A 156 9.35 0.28 -11.19
CA SER A 156 8.28 1.30 -11.19
C SER A 156 7.75 1.54 -9.78
N ALA A 157 7.70 0.48 -8.97
CA ALA A 157 7.31 0.59 -7.56
C ALA A 157 8.39 1.31 -6.74
N GLU A 158 9.68 1.08 -7.03
CA GLU A 158 10.78 1.83 -6.40
C GLU A 158 10.68 3.35 -6.70
N GLU A 159 10.45 3.72 -7.95
CA GLU A 159 10.30 5.13 -8.37
C GLU A 159 9.08 5.79 -7.71
N SER A 160 7.96 5.06 -7.63
CA SER A 160 6.72 5.54 -7.00
C SER A 160 6.87 5.67 -5.48
N PHE A 161 7.60 4.73 -4.86
CA PHE A 161 7.99 4.81 -3.45
C PHE A 161 8.89 6.03 -3.19
N ALA A 162 9.91 6.26 -4.01
CA ALA A 162 10.81 7.41 -3.87
C ALA A 162 10.04 8.74 -3.98
N THR A 163 9.09 8.82 -4.91
CA THR A 163 8.25 10.01 -5.12
C THR A 163 7.33 10.29 -3.92
N THR A 164 6.64 9.27 -3.42
CA THR A 164 5.77 9.41 -2.24
C THR A 164 6.57 9.71 -0.97
N LYS A 165 7.72 9.07 -0.78
CA LYS A 165 8.68 9.36 0.31
C LYS A 165 9.18 10.81 0.25
N LYS A 166 9.51 11.33 -0.94
CA LYS A 166 9.93 12.72 -1.13
C LYS A 166 8.87 13.73 -0.69
N LEU A 167 7.59 13.46 -0.97
CA LEU A 167 6.50 14.30 -0.48
C LEU A 167 6.40 14.27 1.06
N LEU A 168 6.52 13.09 1.67
CA LEU A 168 6.54 12.98 3.14
C LEU A 168 7.71 13.74 3.77
N VAL A 169 8.91 13.66 3.19
CA VAL A 169 10.07 14.45 3.62
C VAL A 169 9.73 15.94 3.59
N ARG A 170 9.15 16.43 2.49
CA ARG A 170 8.77 17.83 2.34
C ARG A 170 7.74 18.28 3.39
N LEU A 171 6.76 17.43 3.72
CA LEU A 171 5.71 17.74 4.70
C LEU A 171 6.16 17.57 6.15
N SER A 172 7.20 16.76 6.41
CA SER A 172 7.69 16.46 7.76
C SER A 172 8.22 17.68 8.50
N GLY A 173 8.71 18.70 7.78
CA GLY A 173 9.16 19.96 8.38
C GLY A 173 8.03 20.75 9.07
N ARG A 174 6.76 20.49 8.70
CA ARG A 174 5.59 21.13 9.30
C ARG A 174 4.86 20.22 10.29
N TRP A 175 4.76 18.94 9.95
CA TRP A 175 3.95 17.99 10.70
C TRP A 175 4.82 16.89 11.29
N ARG A 176 4.91 16.83 12.63
CA ARG A 176 5.66 15.80 13.35
C ARG A 176 5.27 14.38 12.91
N LEU A 177 4.00 14.15 12.61
CA LEU A 177 3.50 12.85 12.13
C LEU A 177 4.21 12.40 10.84
N GLY A 178 4.56 13.32 9.94
CA GLY A 178 5.32 12.99 8.73
C GLY A 178 6.71 12.43 9.05
N ALA A 179 7.38 12.95 10.08
CA ALA A 179 8.66 12.41 10.54
C ALA A 179 8.52 11.01 11.15
N GLU A 180 7.44 10.73 11.88
CA GLU A 180 7.17 9.40 12.42
C GLU A 180 6.87 8.38 11.31
N TYR A 181 6.09 8.77 10.29
CA TYR A 181 5.87 7.92 9.12
C TYR A 181 7.16 7.62 8.34
N LEU A 182 8.05 8.60 8.20
CA LEU A 182 9.36 8.36 7.56
C LEU A 182 10.20 7.35 8.32
N LYS A 183 10.28 7.48 9.66
CA LYS A 183 10.99 6.49 10.49
C LYS A 183 10.40 5.09 10.33
N ALA A 184 9.08 4.97 10.26
CA ALA A 184 8.42 3.69 10.03
C ALA A 184 8.79 3.11 8.64
N LEU A 185 8.76 3.93 7.59
CA LEU A 185 9.18 3.50 6.25
C LEU A 185 10.65 3.07 6.20
N ASP A 186 11.55 3.82 6.84
CA ASP A 186 12.98 3.47 6.90
C ASP A 186 13.20 2.14 7.62
N HIS A 187 12.42 1.86 8.67
CA HIS A 187 12.45 0.57 9.36
C HIS A 187 12.00 -0.58 8.43
N HIS A 188 10.91 -0.40 7.68
CA HIS A 188 10.44 -1.39 6.72
C HIS A 188 11.44 -1.62 5.58
N GLU A 189 12.07 -0.55 5.08
CA GLU A 189 13.08 -0.59 4.02
C GLU A 189 14.35 -1.33 4.48
N MET A 190 14.84 -1.03 5.69
CA MET A 190 15.98 -1.73 6.27
C MET A 190 15.71 -3.24 6.45
N ASN A 191 14.51 -3.59 6.94
CA ASN A 191 14.12 -4.99 7.09
C ASN A 191 14.08 -5.72 5.73
N ALA A 192 13.68 -5.02 4.66
CA ALA A 192 13.70 -5.57 3.30
C ALA A 192 15.13 -5.85 2.80
N MET A 193 16.05 -4.90 2.96
CA MET A 193 17.45 -5.06 2.53
C MET A 193 18.15 -6.21 3.29
N ILE A 194 17.90 -6.32 4.60
CA ILE A 194 18.46 -7.39 5.42
C ILE A 194 17.92 -8.75 4.94
N GLY A 195 16.61 -8.88 4.70
CA GLY A 195 15.98 -10.11 4.20
C GLY A 195 16.53 -10.56 2.83
N GLN A 196 16.73 -9.63 1.90
CA GLN A 196 17.29 -9.94 0.57
C GLN A 196 18.75 -10.40 0.64
N ASN A 197 19.56 -9.82 1.54
CA ASN A 197 20.95 -10.23 1.75
C ASN A 197 21.08 -11.66 2.30
N PHE A 198 20.13 -12.11 3.11
CA PHE A 198 20.10 -13.50 3.59
C PHE A 198 19.65 -14.48 2.50
N ALA A 199 18.66 -14.12 1.69
CA ALA A 199 18.19 -14.96 0.59
C ALA A 199 19.25 -15.16 -0.51
N SER A 200 19.98 -14.09 -0.86
CA SER A 200 21.07 -14.13 -1.84
C SER A 200 22.32 -14.87 -1.35
N SER A 201 22.54 -14.95 -0.03
CA SER A 201 23.63 -15.73 0.57
C SER A 201 23.34 -17.26 0.60
N GLN A 202 22.09 -17.68 0.40
CA GLN A 202 21.70 -19.10 0.32
C GLN A 202 21.68 -19.67 -1.12
N ALA A 203 22.00 -18.88 -2.14
CA ALA A 203 22.12 -19.37 -3.52
C ALA A 203 23.41 -20.20 -3.70
N VAL A 204 23.34 -21.51 -3.38
CA VAL A 204 24.41 -22.47 -3.67
C VAL A 204 24.54 -22.64 -5.18
N PRO A 205 25.75 -22.48 -5.77
CA PRO A 205 25.94 -22.72 -7.19
C PRO A 205 25.82 -24.22 -7.48
N ILE A 206 24.80 -24.61 -8.24
CA ILE A 206 24.66 -25.97 -8.77
C ILE A 206 25.75 -26.16 -9.83
N LEU A 207 26.81 -26.88 -9.46
CA LEU A 207 27.84 -27.34 -10.40
C LEU A 207 27.21 -28.25 -11.47
N PRO A 208 27.57 -28.10 -12.76
CA PRO A 208 27.08 -28.99 -13.80
C PRO A 208 27.69 -30.39 -13.62
N SER A 209 26.83 -31.40 -13.53
CA SER A 209 27.19 -32.81 -13.49
C SER A 209 27.92 -33.22 -14.79
N SER A 210 29.23 -33.44 -14.69
CA SER A 210 30.02 -33.99 -15.79
C SER A 210 29.68 -35.46 -15.99
N SER A 211 29.03 -35.77 -17.11
CA SER A 211 28.62 -37.12 -17.49
C SER A 211 29.68 -37.86 -18.31
N MET A 212 29.88 -39.12 -17.90
CA MET A 212 30.25 -40.30 -18.69
C MET A 212 31.71 -40.48 -19.16
N VAL A 213 32.39 -41.36 -18.42
CA VAL A 213 33.50 -42.21 -18.87
C VAL A 213 32.94 -43.29 -19.80
N THR A 214 33.42 -43.34 -21.04
CA THR A 214 33.11 -44.41 -22.00
C THR A 214 34.18 -45.50 -21.91
N ILE A 215 33.77 -46.72 -21.54
CA ILE A 215 34.60 -47.94 -21.61
C ILE A 215 34.43 -48.54 -23.02
N PRO A 216 35.50 -48.90 -23.75
CA PRO A 216 35.36 -49.63 -25.00
C PRO A 216 35.28 -51.14 -24.75
N THR A 217 34.25 -51.79 -25.32
CA THR A 217 34.12 -53.25 -25.43
C THR A 217 34.53 -53.68 -26.83
N ILE A 218 35.42 -54.67 -26.90
CA ILE A 218 35.94 -55.33 -28.11
C ILE A 218 34.99 -56.45 -28.54
N VAL A 219 34.61 -56.48 -29.82
CA VAL A 219 34.10 -57.63 -30.62
C VAL A 219 34.31 -57.23 -32.11
N CYS A 220 34.92 -57.95 -33.07
CA CYS A 220 35.40 -59.33 -33.25
C CYS A 220 36.88 -59.33 -33.67
#